data_AF-A0A1S4AH75-F1
#
_entry.id   AF-A0A1S4AH75-F1
#
_cell.length_a   1.000
_cell.length_b   1.000
_cell.length_c   1.000
_cell.angle_alpha   90.00
_cell.angle_beta   90.00
_cell.angle_gamma   90.00
#
_symmetry.space_group_name_H-M   'P 1'
#
loop_
_entity.id
_entity.type
_entity.pdbx_description
1 polymer ?
#
loop_
_entity_poly.entity_id
_entity_poly.type
_entity_poly.pdbx_seq_one_letter_code
_entity_poly.pdbx_strand_id
1 'polypeptide(L)'
;MGKEIMKAETAEETTFNWSSDEEITKMPLLALNHVSFVCKSVPKSVQFYEQVLGFVLIQRPSSFDFDGAWLFNHGIGIHLLGKEDAPSKKGKINPKDNHISFQCSDMNLIIERLEELKIEYVTATVKEGGVTVDQLFFHDPDGNMIEICNCQNIPILPLSSCPLKKFNKYPTFNQTMPNSFYGNGTTKMNCLGEMEYLMMENLAMNMIDISF
;
A
#
# COMPACT_ATOMS: atom_id res chain seq x y z
N MET A 1 12.83 -17.95 -14.89
CA MET A 1 14.23 -17.54 -15.04
C MET A 1 14.26 -16.02 -14.91
N GLY A 2 14.25 -15.54 -13.66
CA GLY A 2 14.18 -14.11 -13.36
C GLY A 2 15.55 -13.49 -13.54
N LYS A 3 15.64 -12.42 -14.31
CA LYS A 3 16.81 -11.54 -14.28
C LYS A 3 16.59 -10.56 -13.14
N GLU A 4 17.34 -10.77 -12.07
CA GLU A 4 17.68 -9.71 -11.12
C GLU A 4 18.39 -8.61 -11.93
N ILE A 5 17.91 -7.36 -11.83
CA ILE A 5 18.63 -6.22 -12.42
C ILE A 5 19.63 -5.76 -11.37
N MET A 6 20.89 -6.13 -11.55
CA MET A 6 22.03 -5.45 -10.96
C MET A 6 22.96 -4.93 -12.08
N LYS A 7 23.43 -3.70 -11.85
CA LYS A 7 24.29 -2.82 -12.66
C LYS A 7 23.65 -2.07 -13.83
N ALA A 8 23.50 -0.76 -13.61
CA ALA A 8 23.45 0.24 -14.66
C ALA A 8 24.80 0.23 -15.42
N GLU A 9 24.74 -0.02 -16.73
CA GLU A 9 25.83 0.27 -17.66
C GLU A 9 25.47 1.54 -18.44
N THR A 10 26.16 2.62 -18.07
CA THR A 10 26.52 3.84 -18.81
C THR A 10 25.65 4.20 -20.03
N ALA A 11 24.56 4.92 -19.77
CA ALA A 11 24.13 6.02 -20.62
C ALA A 11 24.46 7.32 -19.85
N GLU A 12 24.80 8.41 -20.54
CA GLU A 12 25.18 9.70 -19.93
C GLU A 12 24.14 10.17 -18.90
N GLU A 13 24.41 9.85 -17.64
CA GLU A 13 23.60 10.20 -16.50
C GLU A 13 23.85 11.66 -16.16
N THR A 14 22.79 12.47 -16.27
CA THR A 14 22.69 13.68 -15.45
C THR A 14 22.69 13.21 -14.00
N THR A 15 23.87 13.18 -13.40
CA THR A 15 24.08 12.70 -12.03
C THR A 15 23.37 13.65 -11.07
N PHE A 16 22.17 13.27 -10.65
CA PHE A 16 21.54 13.87 -9.50
C PHE A 16 22.35 13.44 -8.28
N ASN A 17 23.26 14.31 -7.84
CA ASN A 17 24.22 14.00 -6.80
C ASN A 17 23.50 14.02 -5.44
N TRP A 18 23.03 12.86 -4.99
CA TRP A 18 22.54 12.67 -3.63
C TRP A 18 23.74 12.72 -2.67
N SER A 19 23.95 13.88 -2.05
CA SER A 19 24.98 14.07 -1.01
C SER A 19 24.74 13.05 0.11
N SER A 20 25.66 12.10 0.28
CA SER A 20 25.47 10.91 1.13
C SER A 20 25.67 11.15 2.63
N ASP A 21 25.92 12.39 3.04
CA ASP A 21 26.41 12.71 4.39
C ASP A 21 25.41 13.50 5.24
N GLU A 22 24.18 13.72 4.78
CA GLU A 22 23.12 14.27 5.60
C GLU A 22 22.41 13.16 6.40
N GLU A 23 22.24 13.40 7.70
CA GLU A 23 21.40 12.59 8.57
C GLU A 23 20.01 12.50 7.93
N ILE A 24 19.62 11.31 7.44
CA ILE A 24 18.36 11.12 6.72
C ILE A 24 17.23 11.47 7.67
N THR A 25 16.70 12.69 7.52
CA THR A 25 15.53 13.13 8.26
C THR A 25 14.38 12.22 7.85
N LYS A 26 13.87 11.44 8.80
CA LYS A 26 12.71 10.58 8.57
C LYS A 26 11.53 11.46 8.16
N MET A 27 10.97 11.20 6.99
CA MET A 27 9.77 11.91 6.54
C MET A 27 8.59 11.55 7.45
N PRO A 28 7.79 12.52 7.91
CA PRO A 28 6.68 12.30 8.84
C PRO A 28 5.43 11.76 8.12
N LEU A 29 5.60 10.73 7.29
CA LEU A 29 4.51 10.06 6.59
C LEU A 29 3.99 8.89 7.44
N LEU A 30 2.66 8.77 7.53
CA LEU A 30 2.01 7.71 8.31
C LEU A 30 1.62 6.52 7.42
N ALA A 31 0.86 6.81 6.36
CA ALA A 31 0.32 5.81 5.44
C ALA A 31 -0.04 6.44 4.08
N LEU A 32 -0.32 5.59 3.10
CA LEU A 32 -0.98 6.02 1.87
C LEU A 32 -2.39 6.50 2.20
N ASN A 33 -2.69 7.77 1.91
CA ASN A 33 -3.98 8.35 2.27
C ASN A 33 -5.08 8.07 1.24
N HIS A 34 -4.81 8.31 -0.04
CA HIS A 34 -5.76 8.07 -1.12
C HIS A 34 -5.06 7.88 -2.47
N VAL A 35 -5.80 7.29 -3.42
CA VAL A 35 -5.46 7.25 -4.84
C VAL A 35 -6.48 8.05 -5.64
N SER A 36 -6.02 8.66 -6.72
CA SER A 36 -6.83 9.56 -7.54
C SER A 36 -6.98 8.99 -8.95
N PHE A 37 -8.21 8.83 -9.41
CA PHE A 37 -8.51 8.35 -10.76
C PHE A 37 -9.39 9.34 -11.51
N VAL A 38 -9.01 9.61 -12.75
CA VAL A 38 -9.89 10.29 -13.70
C VAL A 38 -10.81 9.25 -14.32
N CYS A 39 -12.12 9.51 -14.29
CA CYS A 39 -13.13 8.61 -14.80
C CYS A 39 -14.10 9.33 -15.75
N LYS A 40 -14.58 8.61 -16.75
CA LYS A 40 -15.58 9.15 -17.69
C LYS A 40 -16.97 9.26 -17.07
N SER A 41 -17.31 8.37 -16.14
CA SER A 41 -18.64 8.33 -15.52
C SER A 41 -18.52 8.02 -14.03
N VAL A 42 -18.64 9.08 -13.21
CA VAL A 42 -18.59 8.98 -11.75
C VAL A 42 -19.57 7.91 -11.22
N PRO A 43 -20.85 7.84 -11.64
CA PRO A 43 -21.77 6.83 -11.14
C PRO A 43 -21.35 5.38 -11.46
N LYS A 44 -20.79 5.14 -12.66
CA LYS A 44 -20.33 3.79 -13.05
C LYS A 44 -19.11 3.37 -12.25
N SER A 45 -18.18 4.30 -12.03
CA SER A 45 -16.98 4.04 -11.24
C SER A 45 -17.34 3.83 -9.77
N VAL A 46 -18.22 4.66 -9.20
CA VAL A 46 -18.76 4.43 -7.84
C VAL A 46 -19.38 3.04 -7.73
N GLN A 47 -20.32 2.69 -8.62
CA GLN A 47 -20.97 1.38 -8.60
C GLN A 47 -19.96 0.23 -8.66
N PHE A 48 -18.95 0.33 -9.52
CA PHE A 48 -17.89 -0.68 -9.62
C PHE A 48 -17.13 -0.82 -8.30
N TYR A 49 -16.63 0.28 -7.73
CA TYR A 49 -15.82 0.25 -6.51
C TYR A 49 -16.62 -0.24 -5.31
N GLU A 50 -17.91 0.08 -5.22
CA GLU A 50 -18.81 -0.45 -4.19
C GLU A 50 -19.09 -1.95 -4.37
N GLN A 51 -19.43 -2.38 -5.59
CA GLN A 51 -19.88 -3.76 -5.83
C GLN A 51 -18.74 -4.79 -5.93
N VAL A 52 -17.58 -4.39 -6.44
CA VAL A 52 -16.44 -5.29 -6.66
C VAL A 52 -15.49 -5.27 -5.47
N LEU A 53 -15.16 -4.08 -4.95
CA LEU A 53 -14.13 -3.90 -3.93
C LEU A 53 -14.69 -3.54 -2.55
N GLY A 54 -16.01 -3.39 -2.43
CA GLY A 54 -16.68 -3.09 -1.16
C GLY A 54 -16.39 -1.70 -0.63
N PHE A 55 -15.96 -0.75 -1.48
CA PHE A 55 -15.81 0.64 -1.05
C PHE A 55 -17.16 1.25 -0.66
N VAL A 56 -17.13 2.31 0.14
CA VAL A 56 -18.34 3.05 0.52
C VAL A 56 -18.20 4.49 0.03
N LEU A 57 -19.24 5.00 -0.65
CA LEU A 57 -19.32 6.41 -0.99
C LEU A 57 -19.41 7.28 0.28
N ILE A 58 -18.53 8.26 0.41
CA ILE A 58 -18.50 9.19 1.55
C ILE A 58 -18.82 10.62 1.14
N GLN A 59 -19.14 11.47 2.12
CA GLN A 59 -19.43 12.88 1.87
C GLN A 59 -18.20 13.60 1.32
N ARG A 60 -18.40 14.30 0.20
CA ARG A 60 -17.38 15.12 -0.44
C ARG A 60 -17.36 16.53 0.20
N PRO A 61 -16.18 17.15 0.36
CA PRO A 61 -16.10 18.56 0.73
C PRO A 61 -16.91 19.45 -0.24
N SER A 62 -17.73 20.33 0.31
CA SER A 62 -18.62 21.21 -0.48
C SER A 62 -17.88 22.26 -1.31
N SER A 63 -16.59 22.48 -1.05
CA SER A 63 -15.75 23.44 -1.77
C SER A 63 -15.30 22.95 -3.15
N PHE A 64 -15.56 21.70 -3.52
CA PHE A 64 -15.15 21.17 -4.81
C PHE A 64 -16.23 21.40 -5.88
N ASP A 65 -15.85 22.06 -6.96
CA ASP A 65 -16.75 22.57 -8.02
C ASP A 65 -16.74 21.73 -9.33
N PHE A 66 -16.08 20.57 -9.31
CA PHE A 66 -16.04 19.63 -10.44
C PHE A 66 -16.98 18.42 -10.21
N ASP A 67 -17.27 17.62 -11.24
CA ASP A 67 -17.98 16.35 -11.05
C ASP A 67 -17.03 15.28 -10.48
N GLY A 68 -17.43 14.58 -9.42
CA GLY A 68 -16.53 13.65 -8.73
C GLY A 68 -17.12 13.03 -7.48
N ALA A 69 -16.44 11.99 -6.99
CA ALA A 69 -16.85 11.24 -5.80
C ALA A 69 -15.65 10.89 -4.92
N TRP A 70 -15.92 10.68 -3.64
CA TRP A 70 -14.94 10.15 -2.70
C TRP A 70 -15.47 8.84 -2.14
N LEU A 71 -14.68 7.79 -2.23
CA LEU A 71 -14.99 6.52 -1.59
C LEU A 71 -13.92 6.19 -0.55
N PHE A 72 -14.29 5.42 0.46
CA PHE A 72 -13.36 4.99 1.50
C PHE A 72 -13.65 3.55 1.93
N ASN A 73 -12.59 2.76 2.02
CA ASN A 73 -12.54 1.50 2.75
C ASN A 73 -11.06 1.06 2.86
N HIS A 74 -10.78 0.00 3.62
CA HIS A 74 -9.45 -0.62 3.72
C HIS A 74 -8.34 0.35 4.16
N GLY A 75 -8.70 1.43 4.86
CA GLY A 75 -7.78 2.48 5.30
C GLY A 75 -7.31 3.46 4.21
N ILE A 76 -7.89 3.40 3.01
CA ILE A 76 -7.50 4.25 1.87
C ILE A 76 -8.72 4.91 1.20
N GLY A 77 -8.54 6.15 0.73
CA GLY A 77 -9.51 6.84 -0.10
C GLY A 77 -9.36 6.55 -1.61
N ILE A 78 -10.47 6.49 -2.34
CA ILE A 78 -10.50 6.61 -3.79
C ILE A 78 -11.17 7.94 -4.15
N HIS A 79 -10.40 8.84 -4.75
CA HIS A 79 -10.87 10.12 -5.25
C HIS A 79 -11.11 10.03 -6.76
N LEU A 80 -12.39 10.05 -7.15
CA LEU A 80 -12.82 10.02 -8.55
C LEU A 80 -13.01 11.43 -9.08
N LEU A 81 -12.35 11.74 -10.19
CA LEU A 81 -12.49 13.01 -10.93
C LEU A 81 -13.21 12.74 -12.25
N GLY A 82 -14.44 13.23 -12.36
CA GLY A 82 -15.25 13.14 -13.56
C GLY A 82 -14.71 14.00 -14.69
N LYS A 83 -14.48 13.39 -15.85
CA LYS A 83 -14.07 14.09 -17.07
C LYS A 83 -14.64 13.38 -18.30
N GLU A 84 -15.54 14.04 -19.04
CA GLU A 84 -16.28 13.44 -20.16
C GLU A 84 -15.37 12.93 -21.30
N ASP A 85 -14.26 13.64 -21.54
CA ASP A 85 -13.22 13.33 -22.54
C ASP A 85 -12.07 12.49 -21.96
N ALA A 86 -12.24 11.88 -20.79
CA ALA A 86 -11.24 10.98 -20.22
C ALA A 86 -10.91 9.85 -21.20
N PRO A 87 -9.64 9.67 -21.60
CA PRO A 87 -9.24 8.56 -22.44
C PRO A 87 -9.39 7.25 -21.66
N SER A 88 -10.10 6.29 -22.25
CA SER A 88 -10.14 4.93 -21.70
C SER A 88 -8.75 4.29 -21.85
N LYS A 89 -8.23 3.77 -20.75
CA LYS A 89 -6.97 3.00 -20.73
C LYS A 89 -7.19 1.51 -21.00
N LYS A 90 -8.41 1.11 -21.39
CA LYS A 90 -8.79 -0.29 -21.61
C LYS A 90 -8.02 -0.90 -22.79
N GLY A 91 -6.85 -1.46 -22.47
CA GLY A 91 -6.11 -2.39 -23.30
C GLY A 91 -6.23 -3.82 -22.78
N LYS A 92 -5.41 -4.73 -23.32
CA LYS A 92 -5.26 -6.08 -22.79
C LYS A 92 -4.70 -6.00 -21.37
N ILE A 93 -5.23 -6.80 -20.44
CA ILE A 93 -4.69 -6.91 -19.08
C ILE A 93 -3.23 -7.39 -19.16
N ASN A 94 -2.33 -6.57 -18.64
CA ASN A 94 -0.89 -6.85 -18.59
C ASN A 94 -0.41 -6.72 -17.13
N PRO A 95 -0.14 -7.83 -16.44
CA PRO A 95 0.34 -7.83 -15.04
C PRO A 95 1.61 -7.01 -14.75
N LYS A 96 2.25 -6.45 -15.78
CA LYS A 96 3.45 -5.61 -15.67
C LYS A 96 3.17 -4.09 -15.77
N ASP A 97 1.92 -3.69 -15.98
CA ASP A 97 1.56 -2.26 -16.02
C ASP A 97 1.35 -1.71 -14.60
N ASN A 98 1.27 -0.37 -14.49
CA ASN A 98 0.98 0.32 -13.23
C ASN A 98 -0.38 -0.09 -12.68
N HIS A 99 -0.44 -0.42 -11.40
CA HIS A 99 -1.66 -0.83 -10.71
C HIS A 99 -1.70 -0.33 -9.27
N ILE A 100 -2.89 -0.31 -8.70
CA ILE A 100 -3.08 -0.32 -7.24
C ILE A 100 -3.33 -1.75 -6.80
N SER A 101 -2.78 -2.14 -5.66
CA SER A 101 -2.86 -3.51 -5.15
C SER A 101 -3.58 -3.55 -3.81
N PHE A 102 -4.49 -4.51 -3.65
CA PHE A 102 -5.17 -4.79 -2.39
C PHE A 102 -4.80 -6.17 -1.88
N GLN A 103 -4.52 -6.23 -0.58
CA GLN A 103 -4.38 -7.49 0.12
C GLN A 103 -5.73 -8.18 0.25
N CYS A 104 -5.77 -9.50 0.07
CA CYS A 104 -6.98 -10.29 0.23
C CYS A 104 -6.75 -11.56 1.03
N SER A 105 -7.74 -11.91 1.85
CA SER A 105 -7.80 -13.17 2.60
C SER A 105 -8.45 -14.30 1.81
N ASP A 106 -9.33 -13.99 0.85
CA ASP A 106 -10.08 -14.96 0.04
C ASP A 106 -10.21 -14.48 -1.41
N MET A 107 -9.28 -14.93 -2.24
CA MET A 107 -9.24 -14.56 -3.65
C MET A 107 -10.40 -15.14 -4.46
N ASN A 108 -10.95 -16.29 -4.04
CA ASN A 108 -12.03 -16.96 -4.77
C ASN A 108 -13.31 -16.12 -4.73
N LEU A 109 -13.62 -15.50 -3.60
CA LEU A 109 -14.78 -14.63 -3.47
C LEU A 109 -14.72 -13.44 -4.45
N ILE A 110 -13.53 -12.89 -4.68
CA ILE A 110 -13.35 -11.81 -5.66
C ILE A 110 -13.51 -12.35 -7.09
N ILE A 111 -12.93 -13.51 -7.40
CA ILE A 111 -13.10 -14.16 -8.70
C ILE A 111 -14.58 -14.40 -9.02
N GLU A 112 -15.33 -14.99 -8.08
CA GLU A 112 -16.78 -15.22 -8.21
C GLU A 112 -17.51 -13.90 -8.51
N ARG A 113 -17.20 -12.83 -7.78
CA ARG A 113 -17.80 -11.50 -8.02
C ARG A 113 -17.46 -10.94 -9.40
N LEU A 114 -16.23 -11.12 -9.88
CA LEU A 114 -15.83 -10.68 -11.23
C LEU A 114 -16.57 -11.48 -12.31
N GLU A 115 -16.75 -12.80 -12.11
CA GLU A 115 -17.48 -13.68 -13.03
C GLU A 115 -18.97 -13.32 -13.10
N GLU A 116 -19.61 -13.07 -11.95
CA GLU A 116 -21.01 -12.61 -11.87
C GLU A 116 -21.22 -11.32 -12.67
N LEU A 117 -20.28 -10.38 -12.56
CA LEU A 117 -20.31 -9.09 -13.23
C LEU A 117 -19.72 -9.11 -14.65
N LYS A 118 -19.23 -10.27 -15.12
CA LYS A 118 -18.61 -10.47 -16.43
C LYS A 118 -17.43 -9.53 -16.68
N ILE A 119 -16.61 -9.33 -15.66
CA ILE A 119 -15.38 -8.53 -15.73
C ILE A 119 -14.23 -9.47 -16.11
N GLU A 120 -13.50 -9.11 -17.16
CA GLU A 120 -12.30 -9.85 -17.57
C GLU A 120 -11.20 -9.73 -16.52
N TYR A 121 -10.51 -10.83 -16.25
CA TYR A 121 -9.40 -10.88 -15.32
C TYR A 121 -8.28 -11.81 -15.80
N VAL A 122 -7.09 -11.65 -15.22
CA VAL A 122 -5.92 -12.52 -15.42
C VAL A 122 -5.34 -12.88 -14.07
N THR A 123 -4.97 -14.14 -13.87
CA THR A 123 -4.27 -14.61 -12.68
C THR A 123 -2.79 -14.86 -12.96
N ALA A 124 -1.95 -14.66 -11.96
CA ALA A 124 -0.54 -15.06 -11.97
C ALA A 124 -0.16 -15.67 -10.62
N THR A 125 0.86 -16.51 -10.62
CA THR A 125 1.40 -17.13 -9.41
C THR A 125 2.92 -16.94 -9.37
N VAL A 126 3.42 -16.42 -8.26
CA VAL A 126 4.84 -16.26 -7.96
C VAL A 126 5.23 -17.26 -6.87
N LYS A 127 6.39 -17.90 -7.03
CA LYS A 127 6.95 -18.83 -6.04
C LYS A 127 8.35 -18.40 -5.67
N GLU A 128 8.56 -18.09 -4.40
CA GLU A 128 9.84 -17.63 -3.88
C GLU A 128 10.05 -18.15 -2.45
N GLY A 129 11.24 -18.68 -2.17
CA GLY A 129 11.57 -19.13 -0.80
C GLY A 129 10.63 -20.20 -0.20
N GLY A 130 9.92 -20.97 -1.04
CA GLY A 130 8.90 -21.92 -0.59
C GLY A 130 7.52 -21.31 -0.31
N VAL A 131 7.39 -19.99 -0.44
CA VAL A 131 6.11 -19.26 -0.39
C VAL A 131 5.50 -19.21 -1.79
N THR A 132 4.18 -19.36 -1.86
CA THR A 132 3.40 -19.13 -3.08
C THR A 132 2.55 -17.88 -2.89
N VAL A 133 2.62 -16.97 -3.86
CA VAL A 133 1.81 -15.76 -3.94
C VAL A 133 0.95 -15.84 -5.19
N ASP A 134 -0.34 -15.62 -5.02
CA ASP A 134 -1.31 -15.53 -6.09
C ASP A 134 -1.70 -14.07 -6.29
N GLN A 135 -1.84 -13.71 -7.56
CA GLN A 135 -2.15 -12.37 -8.01
C GLN A 135 -3.32 -12.46 -8.98
N LEU A 136 -4.25 -11.54 -8.87
CA LEU A 136 -5.42 -11.40 -9.73
C LEU A 136 -5.47 -9.96 -10.26
N PHE A 137 -5.50 -9.80 -11.57
CA PHE A 137 -5.48 -8.50 -12.24
C PHE A 137 -6.76 -8.29 -13.05
N PHE A 138 -7.34 -7.10 -12.94
CA PHE A 138 -8.47 -6.67 -13.75
C PHE A 138 -8.49 -5.15 -13.88
N HIS A 139 -9.38 -4.65 -14.73
CA HIS A 139 -9.55 -3.22 -14.96
C HIS A 139 -10.82 -2.69 -14.29
N ASP A 140 -10.76 -1.46 -13.83
CA ASP A 140 -11.95 -0.66 -13.52
C ASP A 140 -12.68 -0.22 -14.82
N PRO A 141 -13.82 0.50 -14.72
CA PRO A 141 -14.58 0.94 -15.88
C PRO A 141 -13.81 1.81 -16.88
N ASP A 142 -12.73 2.47 -16.44
CA ASP A 142 -11.92 3.40 -17.22
C ASP A 142 -10.54 2.81 -17.61
N GLY A 143 -10.23 1.58 -17.19
CA GLY A 143 -9.01 0.87 -17.54
C GLY A 143 -7.87 1.03 -16.53
N ASN A 144 -8.12 1.56 -15.32
CA ASN A 144 -7.12 1.53 -14.27
C ASN A 144 -6.95 0.09 -13.78
N MET A 145 -5.71 -0.36 -13.66
CA MET A 145 -5.41 -1.74 -13.27
C MET A 145 -5.47 -1.89 -11.76
N ILE A 146 -6.15 -2.95 -11.34
CA ILE A 146 -6.32 -3.35 -9.95
C ILE A 146 -5.71 -4.73 -9.82
N GLU A 147 -4.83 -4.89 -8.84
CA GLU A 147 -4.29 -6.15 -8.41
C GLU A 147 -4.94 -6.55 -7.07
N ILE A 148 -5.30 -7.82 -6.95
CA ILE A 148 -5.55 -8.48 -5.68
C ILE A 148 -4.41 -9.47 -5.45
N CYS A 149 -3.69 -9.31 -4.35
CA CYS A 149 -2.52 -10.13 -4.03
C CYS A 149 -2.56 -10.65 -2.60
N ASN A 150 -2.00 -11.84 -2.37
CA ASN A 150 -1.62 -12.30 -1.03
C ASN A 150 -0.10 -12.08 -0.76
N CYS A 151 0.44 -10.99 -1.28
CA CYS A 151 1.85 -10.61 -1.28
C CYS A 151 2.45 -10.51 0.14
N GLN A 152 1.63 -10.26 1.18
CA GLN A 152 2.03 -10.26 2.58
C GLN A 152 2.68 -11.58 3.03
N ASN A 153 2.48 -12.68 2.28
CA ASN A 153 3.09 -13.97 2.56
C ASN A 153 4.61 -13.94 2.32
N ILE A 154 5.11 -13.02 1.50
CA ILE A 154 6.55 -12.85 1.23
C ILE A 154 7.14 -11.92 2.30
N PRO A 155 8.24 -12.31 2.97
CA PRO A 155 8.89 -11.45 3.95
C PRO A 155 9.51 -10.22 3.30
N ILE A 156 9.23 -9.04 3.84
CA ILE A 156 9.86 -7.79 3.40
C ILE A 156 11.28 -7.73 3.99
N LEU A 157 12.28 -7.89 3.14
CA LEU A 157 13.70 -7.82 3.50
C LEU A 157 14.34 -6.58 2.87
N PRO A 158 14.60 -5.50 3.64
CA PRO A 158 15.25 -4.31 3.09
C PRO A 158 16.67 -4.63 2.61
N LEU A 159 16.97 -4.35 1.34
CA LEU A 159 18.30 -4.62 0.75
C LEU A 159 19.35 -3.61 1.20
N SER A 160 18.94 -2.40 1.57
CA SER A 160 19.80 -1.33 2.06
C SER A 160 19.14 -0.62 3.25
N SER A 161 19.28 -1.20 4.44
CA SER A 161 19.07 -0.45 5.67
C SER A 161 20.22 -0.75 6.62
N CYS A 162 21.14 0.22 6.75
CA CYS A 162 21.98 0.52 7.92
C CYS A 162 23.07 1.57 7.55
N PRO A 163 23.06 2.77 8.15
CA PRO A 163 24.26 3.29 8.78
C PRO A 163 24.21 2.83 10.24
N LEU A 164 24.59 1.58 10.49
CA LEU A 164 24.97 1.16 11.85
C LEU A 164 26.20 1.98 12.22
N LYS A 165 26.00 3.16 12.82
CA LYS A 165 26.98 3.64 13.79
C LYS A 165 26.95 2.60 14.90
N LYS A 166 27.96 1.72 14.93
CA LYS A 166 28.33 0.98 16.12
C LYS A 166 28.55 2.02 17.22
N PHE A 167 27.52 2.29 18.02
CA PHE A 167 27.70 3.07 19.25
C PHE A 167 28.51 2.20 20.20
N ASN A 168 29.83 2.39 20.17
CA ASN A 168 30.78 1.76 21.08
C ASN A 168 30.72 2.34 22.50
N LYS A 169 29.69 3.11 22.86
CA LYS A 169 29.44 3.56 24.24
C LYS A 169 27.94 3.63 24.48
N TYR A 170 27.46 2.78 25.37
CA TYR A 170 26.13 2.86 25.96
C TYR A 170 25.96 4.22 26.67
N PRO A 171 24.96 5.04 26.32
CA PRO A 171 24.41 5.99 27.28
C PRO A 171 23.43 5.21 28.17
N THR A 172 23.74 5.13 29.46
CA THR A 172 22.80 4.63 30.47
C THR A 172 21.72 5.68 30.65
N PHE A 173 20.50 5.42 30.18
CA PHE A 173 19.36 6.29 30.45
C PHE A 173 18.48 5.63 31.50
N ASN A 174 18.51 6.16 32.72
CA ASN A 174 17.59 5.77 33.78
C ASN A 174 16.32 6.61 33.63
N GLN A 175 15.27 6.06 33.04
CA GLN A 175 13.92 6.60 33.17
C GLN A 175 13.10 5.71 34.09
N THR A 176 12.72 6.28 35.24
CA THR A 176 11.65 5.79 36.10
C THR A 176 10.30 6.04 35.44
N MET A 177 9.55 4.96 35.15
CA MET A 177 8.12 5.03 34.82
C MET A 177 7.28 4.84 36.09
N PRO A 178 6.10 5.49 36.23
CA PRO A 178 5.18 5.22 37.33
C PRO A 178 4.52 3.85 37.15
N ASN A 179 4.44 3.11 38.25
CA ASN A 179 3.93 1.75 38.36
C ASN A 179 2.51 1.54 37.79
N SER A 180 2.32 0.48 36.98
CA SER A 180 1.09 -0.32 37.04
C SER A 180 1.32 -1.82 36.78
N PHE A 181 1.17 -2.59 37.86
CA PHE A 181 0.49 -3.89 37.99
C PHE A 181 0.96 -5.21 37.35
N TYR A 182 1.98 -5.27 36.50
CA TYR A 182 2.64 -6.57 36.21
C TYR A 182 4.16 -6.44 36.18
N GLY A 183 4.81 -7.10 37.16
CA GLY A 183 6.16 -7.66 37.12
C GLY A 183 7.32 -6.78 36.63
N ASN A 184 8.23 -6.46 37.53
CA ASN A 184 9.55 -5.90 37.23
C ASN A 184 10.30 -6.75 36.20
N GLY A 185 10.37 -6.28 34.95
CA GLY A 185 11.20 -6.85 33.90
C GLY A 185 11.81 -5.73 33.07
N THR A 186 13.09 -5.44 33.27
CA THR A 186 13.87 -4.60 32.36
C THR A 186 14.15 -5.40 31.08
N THR A 187 13.26 -5.30 30.08
CA THR A 187 13.51 -5.86 28.76
C THR A 187 14.28 -4.87 27.90
N LYS A 188 15.48 -5.28 27.52
CA LYS A 188 16.36 -4.55 26.60
C LYS A 188 15.85 -4.81 25.18
N MET A 189 15.13 -3.87 24.58
CA MET A 189 14.59 -4.01 23.22
C MET A 189 15.66 -3.59 22.20
N ASN A 190 15.97 -4.45 21.22
CA ASN A 190 16.85 -4.13 20.08
C ASN A 190 16.01 -3.55 18.91
N CYS A 191 16.64 -2.88 17.92
CA CYS A 191 15.97 -2.21 16.77
C CYS A 191 14.91 -3.02 16.03
N LEU A 192 15.02 -4.36 15.99
CA LEU A 192 13.95 -5.21 15.43
C LEU A 192 12.62 -5.01 16.19
N GLY A 193 12.69 -4.91 17.51
CA GLY A 193 11.55 -4.62 18.36
C GLY A 193 11.05 -3.18 18.25
N GLU A 194 11.84 -2.21 17.79
CA GLU A 194 11.37 -0.83 17.54
C GLU A 194 10.54 -0.74 16.26
N MET A 195 10.97 -1.41 15.18
CA MET A 195 10.19 -1.54 13.95
C MET A 195 8.89 -2.32 14.19
N GLU A 196 8.98 -3.44 14.91
CA GLU A 196 7.82 -4.23 15.29
C GLU A 196 6.86 -3.44 16.20
N TYR A 197 7.38 -2.64 17.14
CA TYR A 197 6.59 -1.73 17.97
C TYR A 197 5.91 -0.63 17.15
N LEU A 198 6.61 0.01 16.22
CA LEU A 198 6.03 1.05 15.34
C LEU A 198 4.94 0.49 14.41
N MET A 199 5.13 -0.73 13.90
CA MET A 199 4.09 -1.41 13.11
C MET A 199 2.87 -1.74 13.98
N MET A 200 3.09 -2.18 15.22
CA MET A 200 2.03 -2.54 16.15
C MET A 200 1.30 -1.30 16.72
N GLU A 201 1.99 -0.18 16.90
CA GLU A 201 1.40 1.12 17.31
C GLU A 201 0.53 1.72 16.20
N ASN A 202 0.99 1.67 14.94
CA ASN A 202 0.17 2.07 13.79
C ASN A 202 -1.08 1.19 13.66
N LEU A 203 -0.96 -0.12 13.88
CA LEU A 203 -2.11 -1.03 13.90
C LEU A 203 -3.08 -0.69 15.04
N ALA A 204 -2.57 -0.39 16.24
CA ALA A 204 -3.37 -0.02 17.40
C ALA A 204 -4.10 1.32 17.22
N MET A 205 -3.46 2.32 16.60
CA MET A 205 -4.12 3.59 16.26
C MET A 205 -5.30 3.39 15.29
N ASN A 206 -5.18 2.47 14.33
CA ASN A 206 -6.29 2.12 13.43
C ASN A 206 -7.47 1.41 14.13
N MET A 207 -7.24 0.77 15.29
CA MET A 207 -8.30 0.11 16.06
C MET A 207 -9.03 1.05 17.03
N ILE A 208 -8.47 2.20 17.37
CA ILE A 208 -9.07 3.16 18.31
C ILE A 208 -10.11 4.07 17.62
N ASP A 209 -10.08 4.18 16.29
CA ASP A 209 -10.96 5.08 15.52
C ASP A 209 -12.24 4.42 14.96
N ILE A 210 -12.60 3.21 15.40
CA ILE A 210 -13.87 2.54 15.03
C ILE A 210 -14.85 2.43 16.22
N SER A 211 -14.61 3.18 17.29
CA SER A 211 -15.54 3.23 18.43
C SER A 211 -15.94 4.66 18.76
N PHE A 212 -16.77 5.29 17.93
CA PHE A 212 -17.80 6.26 18.33
C PHE A 212 -18.90 6.34 17.26
#